data_AF-A0A838QZZ2-F1
#
_entry.id   AF-A0A838QZZ2-F1
#
_cell.length_a   1.000
_cell.length_b   1.000
_cell.length_c   1.000
_cell.angle_alpha   90.00
_cell.angle_beta   90.00
_cell.angle_gamma   90.00
#
_symmetry.space_group_name_H-M   'P 1'
#
loop_
_entity.id
_entity.type
_entity.pdbx_description
1 polymer ?
#
loop_
_entity_poly.entity_id
_entity_poly.type
_entity_poly.pdbx_seq_one_letter_code
_entity_poly.pdbx_strand_id
1 'polypeptide(L)'
;MTRFGAWIGRSVVAAAAAWGLVSGSPSSADIDVWKTAASGVWGTGGSWVDGTTPSSIFDQANINLAGTYTVSFSADPDPIGALTVNSAANVTFASNSRPPSPIVPRTLRLVDTSGGGDLSVRGRATLTLGHMTGGFPSSHPFHLTAGGELTVEFFSTLNVLFGSDVVTSILRNRGTTNVSGSGSTLNAGSTNITGDSVINVSGSGSTFNAGSMIFEIGGGDLTVTAGGRVESSASVMRQGGAIHVSGSGSTLIGGSMLIDGGNLKVTAGGRVESSAVDLGFSEGSGGGAFVSGVGSTWAIIDQELVVSGSGTGELNIMAGGAVSSRGGVIGGFDHGVGVVNVSDAGSQWNNSGNLFVGDRASGLLTVTGGGSVSSTDGYIGQGLGSVGTALITGGAWTMTGQLSVGGSGSTAGGQGTLNIQPAGTVSAAQGVVLFPDAHVNLQGGTLDASAISYHQGIQGSQFQWTSGTLHVGTFNGNLVNSSGTLAPGHSAGNTTINGNYTQQSGGALEIEIGGPLA
;
A
#
# COMPACT_ATOMS: atom_id res chain seq x y z
N MET A 1 30.20 -37.36 24.93
CA MET A 1 30.31 -36.23 25.88
C MET A 1 29.46 -35.13 25.31
N THR A 2 28.36 -34.60 25.84
CA THR A 2 27.61 -34.57 27.12
C THR A 2 26.45 -33.61 26.80
N ARG A 3 25.19 -33.69 27.19
CA ARG A 3 24.30 -34.66 27.82
C ARG A 3 22.89 -34.07 27.61
N PHE A 4 21.93 -34.86 27.13
CA PHE A 4 20.49 -34.60 27.23
C PHE A 4 20.05 -34.69 28.69
N GLY A 5 19.09 -33.85 29.11
CA GLY A 5 18.48 -33.92 30.44
C GLY A 5 17.08 -33.32 30.44
N ALA A 6 16.08 -34.19 30.40
CA ALA A 6 14.70 -33.88 30.77
C ALA A 6 14.58 -33.77 32.30
N TRP A 7 13.67 -32.93 32.81
CA TRP A 7 12.96 -33.23 34.06
C TRP A 7 11.60 -32.52 34.13
N ILE A 8 10.62 -33.32 34.58
CA ILE A 8 9.19 -33.04 34.71
C ILE A 8 8.93 -32.58 36.17
N GLY A 9 7.83 -31.86 36.37
CA GLY A 9 7.58 -31.02 37.54
C GLY A 9 7.34 -31.71 38.89
N ARG A 10 7.19 -30.86 39.90
CA ARG A 10 6.49 -31.14 41.15
C ARG A 10 5.77 -29.89 41.62
N SER A 11 4.44 -29.98 41.71
CA SER A 11 3.58 -29.08 42.48
C SER A 11 3.77 -29.35 43.97
N VAL A 12 3.78 -28.30 44.79
CA VAL A 12 3.51 -28.37 46.22
C VAL A 12 2.59 -27.21 46.58
N VAL A 13 1.51 -27.54 47.29
CA VAL A 13 0.47 -26.65 47.82
C VAL A 13 0.76 -26.32 49.29
N ALA A 14 0.46 -25.06 49.64
CA ALA A 14 0.10 -24.49 50.96
C ALA A 14 1.16 -24.27 52.05
N ALA A 15 1.23 -23.02 52.50
CA ALA A 15 1.18 -22.68 53.92
C ALA A 15 0.57 -21.28 54.11
N ALA A 16 -0.53 -21.19 54.86
CA ALA A 16 -1.05 -19.96 55.42
C ALA A 16 -0.40 -19.73 56.79
N ALA A 17 0.02 -18.50 57.08
CA ALA A 17 0.29 -18.03 58.43
C ALA A 17 -0.12 -16.55 58.54
N ALA A 18 -0.92 -16.26 59.57
CA ALA A 18 -1.38 -14.92 59.91
C ALA A 18 -0.56 -14.36 61.10
N TRP A 19 -0.73 -13.04 61.29
CA TRP A 19 -0.47 -12.18 62.47
C TRP A 19 0.74 -11.24 62.41
N GLY A 20 0.43 -9.92 62.43
CA GLY A 20 1.36 -8.86 62.82
C GLY A 20 1.04 -7.49 62.20
N LEU A 21 0.16 -6.71 62.83
CA LEU A 21 -0.02 -5.27 62.55
C LEU A 21 1.27 -4.52 62.93
N VAL A 22 1.97 -3.98 61.92
CA VAL A 22 2.89 -2.85 62.06
C VAL A 22 2.50 -1.81 61.01
N SER A 23 2.21 -0.62 61.49
CA SER A 23 1.91 0.59 60.74
C SER A 23 3.15 1.11 59.99
N GLY A 24 3.05 1.26 58.66
CA GLY A 24 3.92 2.11 57.83
C GLY A 24 4.69 1.40 56.70
N SER A 25 4.12 1.43 55.47
CA SER A 25 4.71 1.16 54.13
C SER A 25 5.01 -0.32 53.78
N PRO A 26 4.75 -0.79 52.54
CA PRO A 26 5.29 -0.22 51.30
C PRO A 26 4.23 0.03 50.21
N SER A 27 4.57 0.83 49.19
CA SER A 27 3.96 0.80 47.86
C SER A 27 4.23 -0.57 47.20
N SER A 28 3.47 -1.59 47.60
CA SER A 28 3.47 -2.89 46.92
C SER A 28 2.86 -2.74 45.54
N ALA A 29 3.31 -3.58 44.61
CA ALA A 29 2.67 -3.74 43.32
C ALA A 29 1.20 -4.11 43.50
N ASP A 30 0.31 -3.13 43.40
CA ASP A 30 -1.12 -3.34 43.67
C ASP A 30 -1.92 -3.27 42.36
N ILE A 31 -2.98 -4.09 42.27
CA ILE A 31 -3.93 -4.03 41.15
C ILE A 31 -5.10 -3.20 41.62
N ASP A 32 -5.09 -1.91 41.29
CA ASP A 32 -6.21 -1.02 41.60
C ASP A 32 -7.34 -1.26 40.59
N VAL A 33 -8.52 -1.58 41.11
CA VAL A 33 -9.73 -1.81 40.31
C VAL A 33 -10.67 -0.61 40.42
N TRP A 34 -11.16 -0.13 39.28
CA TRP A 34 -12.13 0.97 39.26
C TRP A 34 -13.43 0.55 39.97
N LYS A 35 -13.91 1.40 40.88
CA LYS A 35 -14.93 0.99 41.87
C LYS A 35 -16.37 0.98 41.36
N THR A 36 -16.73 1.93 40.51
CA THR A 36 -18.13 2.13 40.06
C THR A 36 -18.20 2.44 38.57
N ALA A 37 -19.23 1.96 37.87
CA ALA A 37 -19.52 2.34 36.48
C ALA A 37 -20.08 3.77 36.35
N ALA A 38 -19.41 4.73 36.98
CA ALA A 38 -19.78 6.14 37.04
C ALA A 38 -18.54 7.01 36.84
N SER A 39 -18.75 8.22 36.33
CA SER A 39 -17.66 9.17 36.09
C SER A 39 -16.96 9.54 37.40
N GLY A 40 -15.64 9.69 37.34
CA GLY A 40 -14.81 9.95 38.51
C GLY A 40 -13.48 10.58 38.15
N VAL A 41 -12.69 10.91 39.17
CA VAL A 41 -11.37 11.53 39.02
C VAL A 41 -10.31 10.49 39.33
N TRP A 42 -9.36 10.28 38.41
CA TRP A 42 -8.31 9.26 38.53
C TRP A 42 -7.58 9.29 39.88
N GLY A 43 -7.10 10.48 40.27
CA GLY A 43 -6.31 10.69 41.49
C GLY A 43 -7.10 10.73 42.79
N THR A 44 -8.32 10.19 42.84
CA THR A 44 -9.13 10.11 44.08
C THR A 44 -9.23 8.67 44.54
N GLY A 45 -8.67 8.33 45.71
CA GLY A 45 -8.69 6.95 46.24
C GLY A 45 -10.09 6.34 46.35
N GLY A 46 -11.10 7.16 46.65
CA GLY A 46 -12.50 6.72 46.67
C GLY A 46 -13.06 6.21 45.34
N SER A 47 -12.38 6.47 44.22
CA SER A 47 -12.71 5.94 42.88
C SER A 47 -12.21 4.51 42.65
N TRP A 48 -11.39 3.97 43.54
CA TRP A 48 -10.80 2.64 43.46
C TRP A 48 -11.32 1.74 44.60
N VAL A 49 -11.31 0.42 44.39
CA VAL A 49 -11.95 -0.56 45.29
C VAL A 49 -11.27 -0.62 46.66
N ASP A 50 -9.94 -0.65 46.68
CA ASP A 50 -9.09 -0.67 47.88
C ASP A 50 -8.94 0.71 48.55
N GLY A 51 -9.35 1.77 47.87
CA GLY A 51 -9.25 3.14 48.37
C GLY A 51 -7.90 3.80 48.08
N THR A 52 -6.97 3.12 47.40
CA THR A 52 -5.68 3.66 46.95
C THR A 52 -5.79 4.17 45.52
N THR A 53 -4.82 4.97 45.07
CA THR A 53 -4.76 5.41 43.68
C THR A 53 -3.52 4.79 43.04
N PRO A 54 -3.58 4.32 41.79
CA PRO A 54 -2.40 3.92 41.04
C PRO A 54 -1.40 5.08 41.03
N SER A 55 -0.22 4.86 41.60
CA SER A 55 0.77 5.91 41.86
C SER A 55 2.23 5.47 41.67
N SER A 56 2.49 4.24 41.24
CA SER A 56 3.83 3.74 40.99
C SER A 56 3.91 2.81 39.78
N ILE A 57 5.11 2.66 39.21
CA ILE A 57 5.40 1.73 38.10
C ILE A 57 5.14 0.24 38.44
N PHE A 58 4.90 -0.07 39.71
CA PHE A 58 4.54 -1.39 40.18
C PHE A 58 3.02 -1.62 40.17
N ASP A 59 2.23 -0.54 40.10
CA ASP A 59 0.77 -0.60 40.17
C ASP A 59 0.17 -0.90 38.79
N GLN A 60 -0.99 -1.54 38.78
CA GLN A 60 -1.77 -1.79 37.57
C GLN A 60 -3.18 -1.25 37.74
N ALA A 61 -3.66 -0.50 36.74
CA ALA A 61 -5.02 -0.01 36.72
C ALA A 61 -5.94 -0.94 35.90
N ASN A 62 -7.06 -1.37 36.49
CA ASN A 62 -8.06 -2.18 35.81
C ASN A 62 -9.44 -1.51 35.82
N ILE A 63 -9.93 -1.16 34.63
CA ILE A 63 -11.25 -0.58 34.42
C ILE A 63 -12.13 -1.64 33.75
N ASN A 64 -12.90 -2.34 34.57
CA ASN A 64 -13.60 -3.58 34.20
C ASN A 64 -15.11 -3.56 34.47
N LEU A 65 -15.68 -2.36 34.64
CA LEU A 65 -17.11 -2.20 34.90
C LEU A 65 -17.84 -1.77 33.63
N ALA A 66 -18.79 -2.59 33.19
CA ALA A 66 -19.64 -2.31 32.05
C ALA A 66 -20.47 -1.03 32.29
N GLY A 67 -20.52 -0.16 31.29
CA GLY A 67 -21.19 1.13 31.37
C GLY A 67 -20.44 2.20 30.58
N THR A 68 -21.06 3.37 30.44
CA THR A 68 -20.44 4.53 29.79
C THR A 68 -20.12 5.59 30.82
N TYR A 69 -18.84 5.95 30.97
CA TYR A 69 -18.41 6.95 31.94
C TYR A 69 -17.09 7.61 31.55
N THR A 70 -16.79 8.72 32.21
CA THR A 70 -15.58 9.52 32.00
C THR A 70 -14.66 9.41 33.21
N VAL A 71 -13.41 9.04 32.96
CA VAL A 71 -12.33 9.12 33.94
C VAL A 71 -11.56 10.40 33.66
N SER A 72 -11.57 11.30 34.63
CA SER A 72 -11.04 12.64 34.43
C SER A 72 -9.72 12.86 35.17
N PHE A 73 -8.83 13.62 34.55
CA PHE A 73 -7.46 13.84 35.03
C PHE A 73 -7.24 15.33 35.29
N SER A 74 -7.11 15.71 36.56
CA SER A 74 -6.89 17.11 36.95
C SER A 74 -5.42 17.52 36.89
N ALA A 75 -4.51 16.54 36.90
CA ALA A 75 -3.07 16.64 36.75
C ALA A 75 -2.57 15.40 36.00
N ASP A 76 -1.30 15.40 35.59
CA ASP A 76 -0.66 14.18 35.10
C ASP A 76 -0.60 13.17 36.25
N PRO A 77 -1.13 11.94 36.08
CA PRO A 77 -0.98 10.88 37.07
C PRO A 77 0.48 10.42 37.13
N ASP A 78 0.87 9.87 38.28
CA ASP A 78 2.16 9.18 38.38
C ASP A 78 2.22 8.00 37.38
N PRO A 79 3.41 7.65 36.85
CA PRO A 79 3.54 6.50 35.96
C PRO A 79 3.12 5.21 36.64
N ILE A 80 2.45 4.33 35.88
CA ILE A 80 2.00 3.02 36.35
C ILE A 80 2.56 1.89 35.50
N GLY A 81 2.53 0.65 35.97
CA GLY A 81 3.04 -0.51 35.25
C GLY A 81 2.20 -0.91 34.04
N ALA A 82 0.87 -0.94 34.18
CA ALA A 82 -0.04 -1.33 33.10
C ALA A 82 -1.46 -0.75 33.25
N LEU A 83 -2.17 -0.67 32.13
CA LEU A 83 -3.60 -0.31 32.08
C LEU A 83 -4.39 -1.38 31.33
N THR A 84 -5.45 -1.90 31.95
CA THR A 84 -6.44 -2.75 31.30
C THR A 84 -7.81 -2.07 31.29
N VAL A 85 -8.44 -1.99 30.12
CA VAL A 85 -9.87 -1.64 29.97
C VAL A 85 -10.59 -2.84 29.40
N ASN A 86 -11.58 -3.37 30.12
CA ASN A 86 -12.25 -4.61 29.71
C ASN A 86 -13.74 -4.69 30.07
N SER A 87 -14.34 -5.86 29.86
CA SER A 87 -15.69 -6.21 30.31
C SER A 87 -16.77 -5.25 29.80
N ALA A 88 -16.74 -4.92 28.51
CA ALA A 88 -17.66 -3.99 27.86
C ALA A 88 -17.74 -2.59 28.52
N ALA A 89 -16.68 -2.16 29.21
CA ALA A 89 -16.55 -0.79 29.68
C ALA A 89 -16.41 0.16 28.47
N ASN A 90 -17.17 1.25 28.46
CA ASN A 90 -17.06 2.34 27.48
C ASN A 90 -16.56 3.58 28.20
N VAL A 91 -15.25 3.78 28.16
CA VAL A 91 -14.54 4.71 29.03
C VAL A 91 -13.94 5.84 28.20
N THR A 92 -14.20 7.07 28.61
CA THR A 92 -13.53 8.25 28.06
C THR A 92 -12.50 8.77 29.05
N PHE A 93 -11.25 8.92 28.62
CA PHE A 93 -10.21 9.61 29.37
C PHE A 93 -10.17 11.07 28.92
N ALA A 94 -10.33 11.97 29.89
CA ALA A 94 -10.43 13.39 29.63
C ALA A 94 -9.50 14.19 30.55
N SER A 95 -8.76 15.12 29.95
CA SER A 95 -8.05 16.14 30.70
C SER A 95 -9.05 17.13 31.29
N ASN A 96 -9.05 17.27 32.61
CA ASN A 96 -9.79 18.33 33.28
C ASN A 96 -8.90 19.56 33.41
N SER A 97 -9.42 20.70 32.97
CA SER A 97 -8.90 22.01 33.36
C SER A 97 -10.03 22.81 33.99
N ARG A 98 -9.70 23.58 35.04
CA ARG A 98 -10.66 24.51 35.62
C ARG A 98 -10.71 25.76 34.71
N PRO A 99 -11.87 26.14 34.17
CA PRO A 99 -12.01 27.42 33.46
C PRO A 99 -11.55 28.57 34.37
N PRO A 100 -10.87 29.63 33.87
CA PRO A 100 -10.70 30.04 32.48
C PRO A 100 -9.35 29.65 31.83
N SER A 101 -8.60 28.71 32.42
CA SER A 101 -7.28 28.32 31.88
C SER A 101 -7.40 27.58 30.56
N PRO A 102 -6.44 27.73 29.61
CA PRO A 102 -6.37 26.87 28.45
C PRO A 102 -6.31 25.41 28.89
N ILE A 103 -6.99 24.53 28.15
CA ILE A 103 -6.98 23.10 28.47
C ILE A 103 -5.55 22.58 28.26
N VAL A 104 -4.91 22.20 29.35
CA VAL A 104 -3.60 21.54 29.33
C VAL A 104 -3.86 20.05 29.14
N PRO A 105 -3.38 19.44 28.04
CA PRO A 105 -3.46 17.99 27.89
C PRO A 105 -2.76 17.28 29.05
N ARG A 106 -3.36 16.22 29.57
CA ARG A 106 -2.78 15.34 30.57
C ARG A 106 -2.22 14.08 29.95
N THR A 107 -1.17 13.55 30.53
CA THR A 107 -0.46 12.36 30.02
C THR A 107 -0.43 11.25 31.05
N LEU A 108 -1.00 10.09 30.71
CA LEU A 108 -0.76 8.86 31.46
C LEU A 108 0.43 8.10 30.85
N ARG A 109 1.41 7.75 31.67
CA ARG A 109 2.59 6.97 31.26
C ARG A 109 2.53 5.57 31.84
N LEU A 110 2.62 4.56 30.98
CA LEU A 110 2.69 3.16 31.33
C LEU A 110 4.15 2.70 31.15
N VAL A 111 4.81 2.41 32.26
CA VAL A 111 6.21 2.01 32.32
C VAL A 111 6.34 0.97 33.43
N ASP A 112 6.84 -0.22 33.10
CA ASP A 112 7.15 -1.26 34.08
C ASP A 112 8.65 -1.25 34.44
N THR A 113 9.12 -2.24 35.21
CA THR A 113 10.53 -2.34 35.60
C THR A 113 11.49 -2.60 34.44
N SER A 114 10.98 -3.05 33.29
CA SER A 114 11.74 -3.21 32.04
C SER A 114 11.73 -1.95 31.16
N GLY A 115 10.92 -0.95 31.54
CA GLY A 115 10.67 0.26 30.74
C GLY A 115 9.50 0.13 29.77
N GLY A 116 8.80 -1.01 29.75
CA GLY A 116 7.83 -1.42 28.74
C GLY A 116 6.42 -1.66 29.28
N GLY A 117 5.79 -0.66 29.91
CA GLY A 117 4.43 -0.83 30.44
C GLY A 117 3.36 -0.95 29.35
N ASP A 118 2.37 -1.82 29.57
CA ASP A 118 1.41 -2.27 28.55
C ASP A 118 0.01 -1.64 28.70
N LEU A 119 -0.66 -1.43 27.56
CA LEU A 119 -2.08 -1.09 27.46
C LEU A 119 -2.86 -2.25 26.81
N SER A 120 -3.89 -2.76 27.49
CA SER A 120 -4.81 -3.76 26.96
C SER A 120 -6.25 -3.24 26.92
N VAL A 121 -6.83 -3.10 25.72
CA VAL A 121 -8.25 -2.81 25.51
C VAL A 121 -8.91 -4.06 24.94
N ARG A 122 -9.73 -4.74 25.75
CA ARG A 122 -10.20 -6.10 25.46
C ARG A 122 -11.63 -6.37 25.91
N GLY A 123 -12.21 -7.47 25.44
CA GLY A 123 -13.54 -7.92 25.89
C GLY A 123 -14.67 -6.94 25.56
N ARG A 124 -14.75 -6.50 24.29
CA ARG A 124 -15.74 -5.54 23.77
C ARG A 124 -15.70 -4.17 24.45
N ALA A 125 -14.58 -3.81 25.05
CA ALA A 125 -14.42 -2.52 25.69
C ALA A 125 -14.17 -1.41 24.64
N THR A 126 -14.48 -0.18 25.01
CA THR A 126 -14.09 1.01 24.26
C THR A 126 -13.28 1.93 25.17
N LEU A 127 -12.06 2.26 24.76
CA LEU A 127 -11.28 3.34 25.36
C LEU A 127 -11.25 4.51 24.39
N THR A 128 -11.75 5.66 24.83
CA THR A 128 -11.71 6.90 24.09
C THR A 128 -10.77 7.88 24.77
N LEU A 129 -9.76 8.36 24.05
CA LEU A 129 -8.86 9.41 24.50
C LEU A 129 -9.30 10.73 23.89
N GLY A 130 -9.60 11.67 24.78
CA GLY A 130 -10.09 12.99 24.44
C GLY A 130 -11.61 13.07 24.29
N HIS A 131 -12.16 14.25 24.52
CA HIS A 131 -13.60 14.51 24.34
C HIS A 131 -13.89 15.96 23.98
N MET A 132 -15.13 16.23 23.55
CA MET A 132 -15.64 17.59 23.35
C MET A 132 -16.63 18.00 24.44
N THR A 133 -16.49 19.23 24.96
CA THR A 133 -17.57 19.92 25.71
C THR A 133 -18.06 21.13 24.94
N GLY A 134 -19.29 21.57 25.25
CA GLY A 134 -19.97 22.70 24.58
C GLY A 134 -19.44 24.10 24.90
N GLY A 135 -18.18 24.28 25.34
CA GLY A 135 -17.56 25.59 25.62
C GLY A 135 -16.16 25.70 25.04
N PHE A 136 -15.67 26.90 24.72
CA PHE A 136 -14.35 27.11 24.11
C PHE A 136 -13.19 27.09 25.13
N PRO A 137 -12.03 26.46 24.83
CA PRO A 137 -11.82 25.51 23.73
C PRO A 137 -12.63 24.22 23.96
N SER A 138 -13.27 23.70 22.91
CA SER A 138 -14.20 22.59 23.02
C SER A 138 -13.51 21.24 23.19
N SER A 139 -12.28 21.08 22.72
CA SER A 139 -11.53 19.82 22.76
C SER A 139 -10.69 19.68 24.04
N HIS A 140 -10.85 18.54 24.72
CA HIS A 140 -10.03 18.16 25.87
C HIS A 140 -9.18 16.94 25.51
N PRO A 141 -8.02 17.11 24.85
CA PRO A 141 -7.16 16.01 24.46
C PRO A 141 -6.62 15.26 25.67
N PHE A 142 -6.31 13.98 25.50
CA PHE A 142 -5.63 13.18 26.52
C PHE A 142 -4.50 12.37 25.88
N HIS A 143 -3.31 12.43 26.46
CA HIS A 143 -2.14 11.73 25.94
C HIS A 143 -1.89 10.43 26.72
N LEU A 144 -1.42 9.41 26.03
CA LEU A 144 -1.07 8.13 26.63
C LEU A 144 0.23 7.61 26.04
N THR A 145 1.17 7.22 26.90
CA THR A 145 2.40 6.55 26.48
C THR A 145 2.41 5.14 27.06
N ALA A 146 2.41 4.13 26.20
CA ALA A 146 2.71 2.75 26.56
C ALA A 146 4.17 2.45 26.20
N GLY A 147 5.03 2.22 27.19
CA GLY A 147 6.43 1.88 26.91
C GLY A 147 6.56 0.54 26.16
N GLY A 148 5.62 -0.37 26.39
CA GLY A 148 5.59 -1.73 25.84
C GLY A 148 4.57 -1.87 24.71
N GLU A 149 3.67 -2.81 24.90
CA GLU A 149 2.65 -3.19 23.94
C GLU A 149 1.33 -2.44 24.17
N LEU A 150 0.70 -2.01 23.07
CA LEU A 150 -0.70 -1.63 23.02
C LEU A 150 -1.46 -2.73 22.28
N THR A 151 -2.37 -3.42 22.96
CA THR A 151 -3.24 -4.44 22.36
C THR A 151 -4.69 -3.96 22.32
N VAL A 152 -5.31 -4.02 21.14
CA VAL A 152 -6.77 -3.84 20.96
C VAL A 152 -7.33 -5.14 20.45
N GLU A 153 -8.17 -5.84 21.21
CA GLU A 153 -8.59 -7.20 20.85
C GLU A 153 -10.01 -7.57 21.28
N PHE A 154 -10.51 -8.69 20.80
CA PHE A 154 -11.84 -9.23 21.14
C PHE A 154 -12.97 -8.22 20.91
N PHE A 155 -13.07 -7.68 19.68
CA PHE A 155 -14.07 -6.71 19.26
C PHE A 155 -14.07 -5.41 20.08
N SER A 156 -12.92 -5.02 20.61
CA SER A 156 -12.75 -3.79 21.37
C SER A 156 -12.34 -2.63 20.47
N THR A 157 -12.48 -1.41 20.99
CA THR A 157 -12.21 -0.19 20.26
C THR A 157 -11.29 0.75 21.03
N LEU A 158 -10.27 1.26 20.36
CA LEU A 158 -9.48 2.41 20.80
C LEU A 158 -9.82 3.61 19.92
N ASN A 159 -10.21 4.73 20.52
CA ASN A 159 -10.41 6.00 19.82
C ASN A 159 -9.38 7.02 20.31
N VAL A 160 -8.55 7.53 19.41
CA VAL A 160 -7.60 8.62 19.64
C VAL A 160 -8.14 9.87 18.98
N LEU A 161 -8.75 10.76 19.78
CA LEU A 161 -9.58 11.84 19.27
C LEU A 161 -9.10 13.23 19.71
N PHE A 162 -9.49 14.25 18.93
CA PHE A 162 -9.45 15.66 19.32
C PHE A 162 -8.07 16.18 19.77
N GLY A 163 -6.99 15.82 19.06
CA GLY A 163 -5.63 16.25 19.41
C GLY A 163 -4.95 15.38 20.47
N SER A 164 -5.55 14.24 20.80
CA SER A 164 -4.95 13.24 21.68
C SER A 164 -3.74 12.59 21.01
N ASP A 165 -2.76 12.16 21.82
CA ASP A 165 -1.52 11.56 21.33
C ASP A 165 -1.32 10.21 22.04
N VAL A 166 -0.98 9.20 21.25
CA VAL A 166 -0.64 7.88 21.76
C VAL A 166 0.73 7.49 21.25
N VAL A 167 1.59 7.02 22.14
CA VAL A 167 2.89 6.47 21.81
C VAL A 167 2.99 5.05 22.34
N THR A 168 3.43 4.11 21.50
CA THR A 168 3.66 2.71 21.86
C THR A 168 4.87 2.14 21.13
N SER A 169 5.55 1.15 21.73
CA SER A 169 6.61 0.41 21.02
C SER A 169 6.00 -0.54 19.98
N ILE A 170 4.89 -1.20 20.34
CA ILE A 170 4.20 -2.17 19.48
C ILE A 170 2.70 -1.94 19.56
N LEU A 171 2.04 -1.82 18.41
CA LEU A 171 0.59 -1.91 18.29
C LEU A 171 0.20 -3.30 17.80
N ARG A 172 -0.56 -4.06 18.60
CA ARG A 172 -1.24 -5.27 18.15
C ARG A 172 -2.74 -4.99 17.99
N ASN A 173 -3.14 -4.72 16.75
CA ASN A 173 -4.53 -4.44 16.40
C ASN A 173 -5.26 -5.73 15.97
N ARG A 174 -6.22 -6.13 16.78
CA ARG A 174 -7.17 -7.25 16.60
C ARG A 174 -8.62 -6.81 16.87
N GLY A 175 -8.86 -5.51 16.83
CA GLY A 175 -10.15 -4.87 17.04
C GLY A 175 -10.24 -3.63 16.16
N THR A 176 -10.81 -2.55 16.67
CA THR A 176 -10.92 -1.29 15.93
C THR A 176 -10.05 -0.22 16.58
N THR A 177 -9.15 0.40 15.83
CA THR A 177 -8.41 1.59 16.26
C THR A 177 -8.77 2.76 15.37
N ASN A 178 -9.22 3.85 15.96
CA ASN A 178 -9.58 5.07 15.25
C ASN A 178 -8.63 6.20 15.66
N VAL A 179 -8.01 6.87 14.68
CA VAL A 179 -7.21 8.09 14.88
C VAL A 179 -7.91 9.19 14.10
N SER A 180 -8.56 10.12 14.81
CA SER A 180 -9.34 11.15 14.14
C SER A 180 -9.49 12.46 14.91
N GLY A 181 -9.88 13.51 14.19
CA GLY A 181 -9.92 14.86 14.72
C GLY A 181 -8.55 15.55 14.61
N SER A 182 -8.58 16.82 14.22
CA SER A 182 -7.37 17.60 13.90
C SER A 182 -6.31 17.50 14.99
N GLY A 183 -5.10 17.06 14.61
CA GLY A 183 -3.94 16.95 15.49
C GLY A 183 -3.84 15.65 16.29
N SER A 184 -4.80 14.71 16.17
CA SER A 184 -4.69 13.42 16.86
C SER A 184 -3.59 12.56 16.26
N THR A 185 -2.76 11.96 17.10
CA THR A 185 -1.60 11.18 16.69
C THR A 185 -1.54 9.82 17.35
N LEU A 186 -1.16 8.81 16.59
CA LEU A 186 -0.77 7.49 17.09
C LEU A 186 0.62 7.17 16.54
N ASN A 187 1.55 6.87 17.43
CA ASN A 187 2.94 6.58 17.12
C ASN A 187 3.26 5.18 17.62
N ALA A 188 3.53 4.26 16.71
CA ALA A 188 3.91 2.89 16.99
C ALA A 188 5.29 2.59 16.38
N GLY A 189 6.19 1.97 17.15
CA GLY A 189 7.47 1.47 16.61
C GLY A 189 7.28 0.35 15.59
N SER A 190 6.25 -0.48 15.78
CA SER A 190 5.78 -1.47 14.82
C SER A 190 4.28 -1.73 15.01
N THR A 191 3.62 -2.17 13.94
CA THR A 191 2.18 -2.42 13.93
C THR A 191 1.86 -3.77 13.33
N ASN A 192 1.12 -4.60 14.07
CA ASN A 192 0.56 -5.86 13.59
C ASN A 192 -0.96 -5.74 13.48
N ILE A 193 -1.50 -6.08 12.31
CA ILE A 193 -2.91 -6.03 11.96
C ILE A 193 -3.34 -7.45 11.58
N THR A 194 -4.30 -8.01 12.32
CA THR A 194 -4.65 -9.45 12.17
C THR A 194 -6.15 -9.67 12.24
N GLY A 195 -6.67 -10.72 11.60
CA GLY A 195 -8.11 -11.02 11.58
C GLY A 195 -8.93 -9.88 10.96
N ASP A 196 -10.23 -9.82 11.27
CA ASP A 196 -11.15 -8.78 10.77
C ASP A 196 -10.96 -7.39 11.45
N SER A 197 -9.74 -7.09 11.90
CA SER A 197 -9.45 -5.84 12.60
C SER A 197 -9.40 -4.64 11.66
N VAL A 198 -9.63 -3.44 12.18
CA VAL A 198 -9.64 -2.22 11.39
C VAL A 198 -8.83 -1.13 12.07
N ILE A 199 -8.03 -0.40 11.31
CA ILE A 199 -7.44 0.88 11.70
C ILE A 199 -8.01 1.96 10.78
N ASN A 200 -8.67 2.97 11.35
CA ASN A 200 -9.18 4.12 10.62
C ASN A 200 -8.37 5.37 10.97
N VAL A 201 -7.86 6.06 9.96
CA VAL A 201 -7.16 7.34 10.11
C VAL A 201 -7.92 8.38 9.29
N SER A 202 -8.53 9.36 9.96
CA SER A 202 -9.43 10.30 9.30
C SER A 202 -9.39 11.71 9.89
N GLY A 203 -9.62 12.71 9.04
CA GLY A 203 -9.57 14.11 9.43
C GLY A 203 -8.22 14.75 9.15
N SER A 204 -8.26 15.98 8.65
CA SER A 204 -7.05 16.75 8.33
C SER A 204 -6.18 16.94 9.57
N GLY A 205 -4.90 16.55 9.46
CA GLY A 205 -3.94 16.67 10.55
C GLY A 205 -3.96 15.51 11.56
N SER A 206 -4.80 14.49 11.35
CA SER A 206 -4.68 13.22 12.09
C SER A 206 -3.60 12.36 11.44
N THR A 207 -2.69 11.84 12.26
CA THR A 207 -1.51 11.10 11.79
C THR A 207 -1.36 9.77 12.50
N PHE A 208 -1.09 8.70 11.75
CA PHE A 208 -0.64 7.43 12.29
C PHE A 208 0.78 7.12 11.78
N ASN A 209 1.76 7.20 12.66
CA ASN A 209 3.13 6.79 12.39
C ASN A 209 3.25 5.32 12.82
N ALA A 210 3.18 4.41 11.87
CA ALA A 210 2.94 2.99 12.12
C ALA A 210 4.21 2.14 12.30
N GLY A 211 5.39 2.73 12.06
CA GLY A 211 6.64 1.98 11.99
C GLY A 211 6.60 0.97 10.85
N SER A 212 7.06 -0.26 11.10
CA SER A 212 6.81 -1.37 10.16
C SER A 212 5.40 -1.92 10.36
N MET A 213 4.63 -2.01 9.29
CA MET A 213 3.29 -2.61 9.29
C MET A 213 3.34 -4.03 8.75
N ILE A 214 2.72 -4.95 9.48
CA ILE A 214 2.51 -6.33 9.05
C ILE A 214 1.01 -6.63 9.13
N PHE A 215 0.42 -6.98 8.00
CA PHE A 215 -0.91 -7.55 7.91
C PHE A 215 -0.74 -9.06 7.82
N GLU A 216 -1.13 -9.75 8.88
CA GLU A 216 -1.00 -11.20 9.00
C GLU A 216 -2.17 -11.93 8.31
N ILE A 217 -2.06 -13.26 8.22
CA ILE A 217 -3.05 -14.14 7.58
C ILE A 217 -4.47 -13.90 8.13
N GLY A 218 -5.45 -13.79 7.23
CA GLY A 218 -6.84 -13.44 7.55
C GLY A 218 -7.03 -11.93 7.76
N GLY A 219 -6.22 -11.13 7.07
CA GLY A 219 -5.83 -9.76 7.42
C GLY A 219 -6.94 -8.73 7.59
N GLY A 220 -6.61 -7.71 8.40
CA GLY A 220 -7.48 -6.58 8.70
C GLY A 220 -7.25 -5.39 7.77
N ASP A 221 -8.02 -4.33 7.95
CA ASP A 221 -8.02 -3.18 7.06
C ASP A 221 -7.36 -1.96 7.68
N LEU A 222 -6.59 -1.24 6.88
CA LEU A 222 -6.18 0.13 7.14
C LEU A 222 -6.93 1.06 6.19
N THR A 223 -7.74 1.96 6.74
CA THR A 223 -8.49 2.96 5.98
C THR A 223 -8.01 4.37 6.30
N VAL A 224 -7.60 5.10 5.28
CA VAL A 224 -7.11 6.48 5.37
C VAL A 224 -8.05 7.39 4.57
N THR A 225 -8.77 8.28 5.27
CA THR A 225 -9.84 9.09 4.66
C THR A 225 -9.85 10.53 5.16
N ALA A 226 -10.61 11.41 4.50
CA ALA A 226 -10.89 12.78 4.95
C ALA A 226 -9.65 13.60 5.37
N GLY A 227 -8.52 13.46 4.66
CA GLY A 227 -7.28 14.19 4.95
C GLY A 227 -6.36 13.56 6.01
N GLY A 228 -6.65 12.33 6.46
CA GLY A 228 -5.78 11.58 7.35
C GLY A 228 -4.45 11.20 6.70
N ARG A 229 -3.41 11.05 7.52
CA ARG A 229 -2.05 10.71 7.08
C ARG A 229 -1.54 9.46 7.79
N VAL A 230 -0.95 8.55 7.02
CA VAL A 230 -0.22 7.39 7.56
C VAL A 230 1.22 7.42 7.06
N GLU A 231 2.15 7.14 7.96
CA GLU A 231 3.56 6.92 7.63
C GLU A 231 3.99 5.52 8.07
N SER A 232 4.71 4.81 7.21
CA SER A 232 5.29 3.50 7.53
C SER A 232 6.67 3.33 6.91
N SER A 233 7.56 2.62 7.59
CA SER A 233 8.90 2.30 7.07
C SER A 233 8.88 1.10 6.12
N ALA A 234 7.93 0.19 6.31
CA ALA A 234 7.65 -0.93 5.42
C ALA A 234 6.22 -1.41 5.68
N SER A 235 5.58 -1.94 4.64
CA SER A 235 4.26 -2.57 4.71
C SER A 235 4.33 -3.96 4.09
N VAL A 236 3.98 -4.98 4.86
CA VAL A 236 3.95 -6.37 4.39
C VAL A 236 2.56 -6.95 4.60
N MET A 237 1.91 -7.40 3.53
CA MET A 237 0.59 -8.02 3.57
C MET A 237 0.70 -9.50 3.22
N ARG A 238 0.63 -10.40 4.21
CA ARG A 238 0.87 -11.86 4.09
C ARG A 238 -0.45 -12.64 4.11
N GLN A 239 -1.20 -12.64 3.02
CA GLN A 239 -2.49 -13.35 2.86
C GLN A 239 -3.69 -12.68 3.56
N GLY A 240 -4.12 -11.55 2.98
CA GLY A 240 -5.34 -10.84 3.34
C GLY A 240 -5.08 -9.39 3.77
N GLY A 241 -6.16 -8.73 4.18
CA GLY A 241 -6.17 -7.32 4.55
C GLY A 241 -6.16 -6.37 3.35
N ALA A 242 -6.62 -5.16 3.60
CA ALA A 242 -6.60 -4.09 2.62
C ALA A 242 -6.04 -2.80 3.18
N ILE A 243 -5.31 -2.08 2.34
CA ILE A 243 -5.02 -0.67 2.55
C ILE A 243 -5.93 0.13 1.63
N HIS A 244 -6.81 0.94 2.19
CA HIS A 244 -7.67 1.84 1.44
C HIS A 244 -7.32 3.30 1.72
N VAL A 245 -6.85 4.02 0.70
CA VAL A 245 -6.57 5.46 0.79
C VAL A 245 -7.54 6.20 -0.12
N SER A 246 -8.45 6.98 0.48
CA SER A 246 -9.56 7.59 -0.26
C SER A 246 -9.88 9.01 0.18
N GLY A 247 -10.14 9.89 -0.78
CA GLY A 247 -10.46 11.29 -0.53
C GLY A 247 -9.26 12.22 -0.68
N SER A 248 -9.52 13.44 -1.16
CA SER A 248 -8.49 14.45 -1.34
C SER A 248 -7.75 14.76 -0.03
N GLY A 249 -6.43 14.77 -0.07
CA GLY A 249 -5.57 15.04 1.10
C GLY A 249 -5.26 13.81 1.95
N SER A 250 -5.98 12.69 1.75
CA SER A 250 -5.64 11.44 2.42
C SER A 250 -4.37 10.85 1.82
N THR A 251 -3.40 10.56 2.69
CA THR A 251 -2.06 10.18 2.25
C THR A 251 -1.52 8.98 3.03
N LEU A 252 -0.97 8.01 2.31
CA LEU A 252 -0.05 7.01 2.86
C LEU A 252 1.34 7.25 2.28
N ILE A 253 2.32 7.46 3.16
CA ILE A 253 3.74 7.44 2.80
C ILE A 253 4.34 6.16 3.37
N GLY A 254 4.68 5.23 2.51
CA GLY A 254 5.33 3.98 2.85
C GLY A 254 6.79 3.96 2.39
N GLY A 255 7.60 3.14 3.05
CA GLY A 255 8.82 2.61 2.46
C GLY A 255 8.48 1.48 1.47
N SER A 256 9.05 0.30 1.66
CA SER A 256 8.76 -0.85 0.79
C SER A 256 7.34 -1.39 1.04
N MET A 257 6.66 -1.78 -0.03
CA MET A 257 5.35 -2.43 0.02
C MET A 257 5.44 -3.82 -0.59
N LEU A 258 5.19 -4.83 0.24
CA LEU A 258 5.13 -6.23 -0.15
C LEU A 258 3.68 -6.71 -0.05
N ILE A 259 3.02 -6.94 -1.19
CA ILE A 259 1.60 -7.29 -1.23
C ILE A 259 1.47 -8.76 -1.65
N ASP A 260 1.36 -9.65 -0.67
CA ASP A 260 1.45 -11.11 -0.81
C ASP A 260 0.14 -11.78 -0.38
N GLY A 261 -0.98 -11.35 -0.97
CA GLY A 261 -2.34 -11.78 -0.59
C GLY A 261 -3.30 -10.66 -0.17
N GLY A 262 -2.79 -9.43 -0.02
CA GLY A 262 -3.58 -8.25 0.33
C GLY A 262 -3.94 -7.39 -0.88
N ASN A 263 -4.63 -6.27 -0.64
CA ASN A 263 -4.98 -5.31 -1.67
C ASN A 263 -4.67 -3.87 -1.27
N LEU A 264 -4.05 -3.11 -2.18
CA LEU A 264 -3.97 -1.65 -2.10
C LEU A 264 -5.08 -1.03 -2.96
N LYS A 265 -5.88 -0.14 -2.38
CA LYS A 265 -6.92 0.61 -3.10
C LYS A 265 -6.78 2.11 -2.88
N VAL A 266 -6.47 2.84 -3.95
CA VAL A 266 -6.31 4.31 -3.96
C VAL A 266 -7.43 4.92 -4.78
N THR A 267 -8.30 5.71 -4.15
CA THR A 267 -9.49 6.26 -4.82
C THR A 267 -9.80 7.71 -4.45
N ALA A 268 -10.70 8.33 -5.21
CA ALA A 268 -11.30 9.63 -4.89
C ALA A 268 -10.29 10.74 -4.50
N GLY A 269 -9.13 10.79 -5.14
CA GLY A 269 -8.09 11.78 -4.84
C GLY A 269 -7.10 11.41 -3.74
N GLY A 270 -7.11 10.15 -3.28
CA GLY A 270 -6.13 9.64 -2.33
C GLY A 270 -4.72 9.57 -2.93
N ARG A 271 -3.69 9.71 -2.09
CA ARG A 271 -2.29 9.65 -2.50
C ARG A 271 -1.52 8.57 -1.76
N VAL A 272 -0.78 7.76 -2.50
CA VAL A 272 0.19 6.80 -1.96
C VAL A 272 1.57 7.10 -2.51
N GLU A 273 2.57 6.99 -1.65
CA GLU A 273 3.99 7.05 -2.00
C GLU A 273 4.68 5.83 -1.40
N SER A 274 5.56 5.18 -2.16
CA SER A 274 6.32 4.00 -1.72
C SER A 274 7.72 3.99 -2.32
N SER A 275 8.72 3.47 -1.61
CA SER A 275 10.08 3.38 -2.13
C SER A 275 10.29 2.19 -3.08
N ALA A 276 9.66 1.05 -2.80
CA ALA A 276 9.71 -0.16 -3.61
C ALA A 276 8.39 -0.93 -3.51
N VAL A 277 8.02 -1.66 -4.56
CA VAL A 277 6.76 -2.41 -4.60
C VAL A 277 6.97 -3.78 -5.22
N ASP A 278 6.43 -4.80 -4.56
CA ASP A 278 6.25 -6.12 -5.14
C ASP A 278 4.82 -6.62 -4.87
N LEU A 279 4.08 -6.88 -5.95
CA LEU A 279 2.73 -7.44 -5.93
C LEU A 279 2.82 -8.94 -6.25
N GLY A 280 2.45 -9.81 -5.33
CA GLY A 280 2.54 -11.26 -5.51
C GLY A 280 3.97 -11.78 -5.39
N PHE A 281 4.60 -11.53 -4.24
CA PHE A 281 6.01 -11.85 -4.00
C PHE A 281 6.29 -13.34 -3.90
N SER A 282 5.48 -14.07 -3.14
CA SER A 282 5.68 -15.49 -2.85
C SER A 282 4.94 -16.37 -3.85
N GLU A 283 5.50 -17.54 -4.15
CA GLU A 283 4.83 -18.57 -4.95
C GLU A 283 3.46 -18.95 -4.34
N GLY A 284 2.43 -19.01 -5.19
CA GLY A 284 1.06 -19.35 -4.79
C GLY A 284 0.28 -18.24 -4.10
N SER A 285 0.84 -17.04 -3.91
CA SER A 285 0.12 -15.88 -3.40
C SER A 285 -0.45 -14.99 -4.52
N GLY A 286 -1.35 -14.07 -4.17
CA GLY A 286 -1.89 -13.06 -5.09
C GLY A 286 -1.83 -11.65 -4.49
N GLY A 287 -1.17 -10.69 -5.12
CA GLY A 287 -1.12 -9.29 -4.67
C GLY A 287 -1.85 -8.36 -5.62
N GLY A 288 -2.76 -7.53 -5.10
CA GLY A 288 -3.54 -6.60 -5.92
C GLY A 288 -3.31 -5.13 -5.58
N ALA A 289 -3.31 -4.28 -6.60
CA ALA A 289 -3.39 -2.84 -6.47
C ALA A 289 -4.41 -2.24 -7.43
N PHE A 290 -5.18 -1.27 -6.94
CA PHE A 290 -6.24 -0.59 -7.68
C PHE A 290 -6.13 0.92 -7.47
N VAL A 291 -5.81 1.66 -8.53
CA VAL A 291 -5.71 3.13 -8.52
C VAL A 291 -6.78 3.69 -9.45
N SER A 292 -7.77 4.36 -8.89
CA SER A 292 -8.95 4.78 -9.66
C SER A 292 -9.51 6.13 -9.27
N GLY A 293 -10.03 6.85 -10.25
CA GLY A 293 -10.64 8.16 -10.06
C GLY A 293 -9.62 9.28 -10.23
N VAL A 294 -10.09 10.39 -10.80
CA VAL A 294 -9.29 11.60 -11.03
C VAL A 294 -8.63 12.07 -9.73
N GLY A 295 -7.33 12.35 -9.83
CA GLY A 295 -6.52 12.84 -8.71
C GLY A 295 -6.03 11.73 -7.76
N SER A 296 -6.46 10.48 -7.93
CA SER A 296 -5.89 9.35 -7.19
C SER A 296 -4.51 9.01 -7.75
N THR A 297 -3.49 9.00 -6.90
CA THR A 297 -2.10 8.83 -7.35
C THR A 297 -1.34 7.81 -6.52
N TRP A 298 -0.51 7.00 -7.17
CA TRP A 298 0.49 6.17 -6.52
C TRP A 298 1.88 6.40 -7.13
N ALA A 299 2.82 6.92 -6.33
CA ALA A 299 4.18 7.18 -6.75
C ALA A 299 5.17 6.18 -6.13
N ILE A 300 5.90 5.46 -6.99
CA ILE A 300 7.02 4.60 -6.63
C ILE A 300 8.31 5.41 -6.89
N ILE A 301 8.98 5.83 -5.82
CA ILE A 301 9.96 6.92 -5.89
C ILE A 301 11.44 6.49 -5.98
N ASP A 302 11.80 5.29 -5.51
CA ASP A 302 13.21 4.86 -5.45
C ASP A 302 13.52 3.71 -6.40
N GLN A 303 12.81 2.59 -6.28
CA GLN A 303 13.04 1.34 -7.00
C GLN A 303 11.98 1.08 -8.08
N GLU A 304 12.08 -0.09 -8.71
CA GLU A 304 11.11 -0.56 -9.70
C GLU A 304 9.77 -0.94 -9.06
N LEU A 305 8.70 -0.83 -9.86
CA LEU A 305 7.43 -1.46 -9.60
C LEU A 305 7.46 -2.88 -10.17
N VAL A 306 7.38 -3.89 -9.31
CA VAL A 306 7.30 -5.30 -9.71
C VAL A 306 5.87 -5.80 -9.55
N VAL A 307 5.24 -6.17 -10.67
CA VAL A 307 3.93 -6.79 -10.73
C VAL A 307 4.15 -8.28 -11.01
N SER A 308 4.08 -9.06 -9.94
CA SER A 308 4.51 -10.46 -9.76
C SER A 308 6.00 -10.62 -9.46
N GLY A 309 6.29 -10.88 -8.19
CA GLY A 309 7.44 -11.65 -7.73
C GLY A 309 7.40 -13.08 -8.29
N SER A 310 7.29 -14.09 -7.41
CA SER A 310 7.04 -15.49 -7.78
C SER A 310 5.56 -15.91 -7.74
N GLY A 311 4.66 -15.03 -7.29
CA GLY A 311 3.22 -15.26 -7.20
C GLY A 311 2.44 -14.62 -8.35
N THR A 312 1.16 -14.32 -8.11
CA THR A 312 0.33 -13.54 -9.05
C THR A 312 0.26 -12.09 -8.60
N GLY A 313 0.60 -11.15 -9.48
CA GLY A 313 0.50 -9.71 -9.23
C GLY A 313 -0.51 -9.07 -10.18
N GLU A 314 -1.39 -8.22 -9.66
CA GLU A 314 -2.36 -7.48 -10.47
C GLU A 314 -2.34 -5.98 -10.13
N LEU A 315 -2.20 -5.14 -11.15
CA LEU A 315 -2.34 -3.69 -11.03
C LEU A 315 -3.39 -3.18 -12.01
N ASN A 316 -4.40 -2.50 -11.48
CA ASN A 316 -5.43 -1.82 -12.27
C ASN A 316 -5.33 -0.31 -12.08
N ILE A 317 -5.22 0.42 -13.20
CA ILE A 317 -5.22 1.88 -13.25
C ILE A 317 -6.39 2.30 -14.14
N MET A 318 -7.38 2.97 -13.57
CA MET A 318 -8.64 3.24 -14.29
C MET A 318 -9.31 4.56 -13.88
N ALA A 319 -10.34 4.97 -14.63
CA ALA A 319 -11.14 6.16 -14.36
C ALA A 319 -10.33 7.44 -14.02
N GLY A 320 -9.18 7.66 -14.68
CA GLY A 320 -8.34 8.85 -14.46
C GLY A 320 -7.34 8.76 -13.30
N GLY A 321 -7.12 7.55 -12.75
CA GLY A 321 -6.06 7.30 -11.78
C GLY A 321 -4.66 7.35 -12.41
N ALA A 322 -3.63 7.65 -11.62
CA ALA A 322 -2.26 7.76 -12.11
C ALA A 322 -1.25 6.99 -11.24
N VAL A 323 -0.36 6.25 -11.88
CA VAL A 323 0.80 5.59 -11.26
C VAL A 323 2.08 6.11 -11.89
N SER A 324 3.12 6.36 -11.08
CA SER A 324 4.45 6.71 -11.58
C SER A 324 5.53 5.82 -10.98
N SER A 325 6.50 5.41 -11.79
CA SER A 325 7.60 4.52 -11.36
C SER A 325 8.91 4.86 -12.08
N ARG A 326 10.05 4.47 -11.48
CA ARG A 326 11.38 4.62 -12.11
C ARG A 326 11.77 3.47 -13.04
N GLY A 327 11.12 2.34 -12.89
CA GLY A 327 11.19 1.17 -13.76
C GLY A 327 9.96 0.30 -13.48
N GLY A 328 9.61 -0.57 -14.43
CA GLY A 328 8.44 -1.43 -14.34
C GLY A 328 8.74 -2.84 -14.83
N VAL A 329 8.33 -3.83 -14.05
CA VAL A 329 8.47 -5.24 -14.40
C VAL A 329 7.12 -5.92 -14.19
N ILE A 330 6.64 -6.62 -15.22
CA ILE A 330 5.43 -7.45 -15.19
C ILE A 330 5.87 -8.89 -15.47
N GLY A 331 5.68 -9.82 -14.54
CA GLY A 331 6.23 -11.18 -14.69
C GLY A 331 7.72 -11.26 -14.34
N GLY A 332 8.11 -10.78 -13.14
CA GLY A 332 9.50 -10.52 -12.77
C GLY A 332 10.36 -11.71 -12.34
N PHE A 333 9.77 -12.76 -11.75
CA PHE A 333 10.51 -13.93 -11.28
C PHE A 333 9.86 -15.24 -11.72
N ASP A 334 10.64 -16.32 -11.72
CA ASP A 334 10.20 -17.66 -12.13
C ASP A 334 8.85 -18.03 -11.49
N HIS A 335 7.96 -18.61 -12.31
CA HIS A 335 6.57 -18.96 -11.98
C HIS A 335 5.62 -17.78 -11.71
N GLY A 336 6.11 -16.54 -11.71
CA GLY A 336 5.30 -15.34 -11.53
C GLY A 336 4.34 -15.07 -12.69
N VAL A 337 3.15 -14.57 -12.36
CA VAL A 337 2.16 -14.09 -13.33
C VAL A 337 1.79 -12.65 -13.01
N GLY A 338 2.29 -11.72 -13.82
CA GLY A 338 2.01 -10.30 -13.69
C GLY A 338 0.93 -9.83 -14.66
N VAL A 339 -0.03 -9.05 -14.18
CA VAL A 339 -1.09 -8.45 -14.99
C VAL A 339 -1.20 -6.96 -14.67
N VAL A 340 -1.09 -6.12 -15.69
CA VAL A 340 -1.33 -4.67 -15.59
C VAL A 340 -2.40 -4.25 -16.59
N ASN A 341 -3.43 -3.57 -16.09
CA ASN A 341 -4.48 -2.97 -16.90
C ASN A 341 -4.47 -1.45 -16.72
N VAL A 342 -4.35 -0.72 -17.83
CA VAL A 342 -4.48 0.74 -17.86
C VAL A 342 -5.63 1.09 -18.78
N SER A 343 -6.74 1.55 -18.22
CA SER A 343 -8.02 1.69 -18.94
C SER A 343 -8.71 3.01 -18.66
N ASP A 344 -9.61 3.42 -19.54
CA ASP A 344 -10.33 4.70 -19.50
C ASP A 344 -9.46 5.94 -19.77
N ALA A 345 -10.10 6.97 -20.33
CA ALA A 345 -9.46 8.23 -20.64
C ALA A 345 -8.87 8.89 -19.39
N GLY A 346 -7.61 9.34 -19.52
CA GLY A 346 -6.89 10.04 -18.46
C GLY A 346 -6.16 9.13 -17.47
N SER A 347 -6.42 7.81 -17.49
CA SER A 347 -5.67 6.86 -16.68
C SER A 347 -4.25 6.69 -17.20
N GLN A 348 -3.27 6.73 -16.30
CA GLN A 348 -1.86 6.85 -16.69
C GLN A 348 -0.95 5.93 -15.88
N TRP A 349 -0.03 5.26 -16.58
CA TRP A 349 1.20 4.74 -16.00
C TRP A 349 2.41 5.47 -16.58
N ASN A 350 2.97 6.36 -15.77
CA ASN A 350 4.11 7.19 -16.11
C ASN A 350 5.41 6.52 -15.60
N ASN A 351 5.94 5.58 -16.38
CA ASN A 351 7.22 4.95 -16.06
C ASN A 351 8.37 5.76 -16.69
N SER A 352 9.37 6.16 -15.91
CA SER A 352 10.49 6.98 -16.37
C SER A 352 11.75 6.18 -16.74
N GLY A 353 11.68 4.86 -16.68
CA GLY A 353 12.77 3.95 -17.04
C GLY A 353 12.27 2.83 -17.93
N ASN A 354 12.90 1.67 -17.83
CA ASN A 354 12.56 0.54 -18.68
C ASN A 354 11.26 -0.12 -18.21
N LEU A 355 10.48 -0.63 -19.18
CA LEU A 355 9.30 -1.44 -18.92
C LEU A 355 9.49 -2.83 -19.51
N PHE A 356 9.49 -3.85 -18.66
CA PHE A 356 9.59 -5.26 -19.02
C PHE A 356 8.23 -5.94 -18.87
N VAL A 357 7.73 -6.53 -19.96
CA VAL A 357 6.51 -7.32 -20.00
C VAL A 357 6.88 -8.77 -20.25
N GLY A 358 6.80 -9.62 -19.23
CA GLY A 358 7.36 -10.97 -19.24
C GLY A 358 8.88 -10.95 -19.19
N ASP A 359 9.47 -10.51 -18.08
CA ASP A 359 10.93 -10.48 -17.90
C ASP A 359 11.47 -11.90 -17.76
N ARG A 360 11.11 -12.60 -16.68
CA ARG A 360 11.54 -13.98 -16.41
C ARG A 360 10.40 -14.99 -16.44
N ALA A 361 9.16 -14.52 -16.32
CA ALA A 361 7.98 -15.36 -16.34
C ALA A 361 6.88 -14.75 -17.21
N SER A 362 5.61 -14.92 -16.84
CA SER A 362 4.48 -14.46 -17.64
C SER A 362 4.08 -13.05 -17.26
N GLY A 363 4.04 -12.14 -18.25
CA GLY A 363 3.58 -10.78 -18.06
C GLY A 363 2.56 -10.36 -19.10
N LEU A 364 1.48 -9.72 -18.64
CA LEU A 364 0.43 -9.17 -19.48
C LEU A 364 0.26 -7.67 -19.21
N LEU A 365 0.42 -6.85 -20.26
CA LEU A 365 0.07 -5.44 -20.26
C LEU A 365 -1.14 -5.22 -21.18
N THR A 366 -2.21 -4.64 -20.65
CA THR A 366 -3.40 -4.26 -21.41
C THR A 366 -3.64 -2.76 -21.28
N VAL A 367 -3.69 -2.04 -22.40
CA VAL A 367 -3.95 -0.59 -22.42
C VAL A 367 -5.15 -0.30 -23.30
N THR A 368 -6.21 0.26 -22.71
CA THR A 368 -7.51 0.41 -23.38
C THR A 368 -8.22 1.72 -23.11
N GLY A 369 -9.23 2.03 -23.93
CA GLY A 369 -10.26 3.03 -23.61
C GLY A 369 -9.75 4.46 -23.36
N GLY A 370 -8.61 4.85 -23.94
CA GLY A 370 -7.96 6.15 -23.73
C GLY A 370 -6.89 6.16 -22.62
N GLY A 371 -6.57 5.02 -22.03
CA GLY A 371 -5.46 4.87 -21.09
C GLY A 371 -4.10 5.08 -21.77
N SER A 372 -3.10 5.52 -20.99
CA SER A 372 -1.77 5.86 -21.49
C SER A 372 -0.67 5.26 -20.63
N VAL A 373 0.35 4.71 -21.28
CA VAL A 373 1.59 4.21 -20.66
C VAL A 373 2.79 4.91 -21.30
N SER A 374 3.74 5.37 -20.50
CA SER A 374 5.03 5.86 -21.00
C SER A 374 6.19 5.04 -20.43
N SER A 375 7.25 4.84 -21.20
CA SER A 375 8.53 4.29 -20.71
C SER A 375 9.73 4.87 -21.47
N THR A 376 10.94 4.63 -20.97
CA THR A 376 12.18 4.91 -21.72
C THR A 376 12.33 3.87 -22.81
N ASP A 377 12.59 2.62 -22.44
CA ASP A 377 12.59 1.47 -23.35
C ASP A 377 11.44 0.52 -23.01
N GLY A 378 11.08 -0.33 -23.97
CA GLY A 378 10.09 -1.40 -23.81
C GLY A 378 10.68 -2.76 -24.17
N TYR A 379 10.38 -3.77 -23.37
CA TYR A 379 10.78 -5.16 -23.62
C TYR A 379 9.58 -6.07 -23.44
N ILE A 380 9.35 -6.99 -24.39
CA ILE A 380 8.27 -7.97 -24.32
C ILE A 380 8.88 -9.36 -24.51
N GLY A 381 8.78 -10.24 -23.51
CA GLY A 381 9.37 -11.59 -23.56
C GLY A 381 10.90 -11.56 -23.56
N GLN A 382 11.51 -10.81 -22.62
CA GLN A 382 12.95 -10.53 -22.63
C GLN A 382 13.80 -11.76 -22.27
N GLY A 383 13.43 -12.48 -21.23
CA GLY A 383 14.20 -13.60 -20.70
C GLY A 383 13.91 -14.91 -21.40
N LEU A 384 14.89 -15.80 -21.46
CA LEU A 384 14.72 -17.13 -22.05
C LEU A 384 13.59 -17.90 -21.33
N GLY A 385 12.63 -18.40 -22.10
CA GLY A 385 11.46 -19.12 -21.56
C GLY A 385 10.36 -18.24 -20.96
N SER A 386 10.55 -16.91 -20.93
CA SER A 386 9.50 -15.99 -20.49
C SER A 386 8.40 -15.82 -21.54
N VAL A 387 7.24 -15.32 -21.12
CA VAL A 387 6.10 -15.03 -22.01
C VAL A 387 5.62 -13.62 -21.74
N GLY A 388 5.89 -12.70 -22.66
CA GLY A 388 5.41 -11.34 -22.62
C GLY A 388 4.27 -11.12 -23.60
N THR A 389 3.17 -10.52 -23.15
CA THR A 389 2.09 -10.08 -24.04
C THR A 389 1.70 -8.64 -23.73
N ALA A 390 1.69 -7.78 -24.76
CA ALA A 390 1.12 -6.44 -24.69
C ALA A 390 -0.08 -6.33 -25.65
N LEU A 391 -1.21 -5.85 -25.15
CA LEU A 391 -2.43 -5.59 -25.91
C LEU A 391 -2.80 -4.11 -25.80
N ILE A 392 -2.76 -3.42 -26.93
CA ILE A 392 -3.07 -1.98 -27.01
C ILE A 392 -4.28 -1.79 -27.91
N THR A 393 -5.42 -1.40 -27.34
CA THR A 393 -6.71 -1.27 -28.07
C THR A 393 -7.49 -0.05 -27.57
N GLY A 394 -7.53 1.01 -28.37
CA GLY A 394 -8.08 2.31 -27.94
C GLY A 394 -7.25 3.09 -26.93
N GLY A 395 -6.05 2.62 -26.56
CA GLY A 395 -5.11 3.31 -25.66
C GLY A 395 -3.75 3.57 -26.30
N ALA A 396 -2.77 4.02 -25.51
CA ALA A 396 -1.44 4.33 -26.01
C ALA A 396 -0.30 3.80 -25.14
N TRP A 397 0.76 3.29 -25.77
CA TRP A 397 2.05 3.07 -25.12
C TRP A 397 3.14 3.83 -25.90
N THR A 398 3.82 4.76 -25.24
CA THR A 398 4.86 5.61 -25.84
C THR A 398 6.21 5.38 -25.17
N MET A 399 7.24 5.16 -25.99
CA MET A 399 8.62 4.98 -25.57
C MET A 399 9.50 6.06 -26.19
N THR A 400 10.34 6.68 -25.36
CA THR A 400 11.37 7.62 -25.86
C THR A 400 12.58 6.89 -26.48
N GLY A 401 12.68 5.59 -26.24
CA GLY A 401 13.74 4.70 -26.69
C GLY A 401 13.23 3.62 -27.62
N GLN A 402 13.82 2.44 -27.49
CA GLN A 402 13.59 1.29 -28.35
C GLN A 402 12.52 0.36 -27.75
N LEU A 403 11.76 -0.30 -28.62
CA LEU A 403 10.96 -1.46 -28.26
C LEU A 403 11.63 -2.75 -28.74
N SER A 404 11.87 -3.71 -27.85
CA SER A 404 12.37 -5.04 -28.17
C SER A 404 11.32 -6.10 -27.90
N VAL A 405 11.07 -6.97 -28.88
CA VAL A 405 10.08 -8.05 -28.76
C VAL A 405 10.78 -9.39 -28.93
N GLY A 406 10.66 -10.27 -27.95
CA GLY A 406 11.25 -11.62 -27.90
C GLY A 406 12.74 -11.66 -27.51
N GLY A 407 13.29 -10.62 -26.87
CA GLY A 407 14.69 -10.57 -26.49
C GLY A 407 15.20 -9.19 -26.09
N SER A 408 16.52 -9.06 -25.91
CA SER A 408 17.18 -7.78 -25.60
C SER A 408 18.62 -7.72 -26.13
N GLY A 409 19.03 -6.56 -26.62
CA GLY A 409 20.38 -6.33 -27.12
C GLY A 409 20.80 -7.36 -28.18
N SER A 410 21.78 -8.19 -27.86
CA SER A 410 22.28 -9.25 -28.73
C SER A 410 21.73 -10.65 -28.41
N THR A 411 20.81 -10.77 -27.46
CA THR A 411 20.39 -12.04 -26.88
C THR A 411 18.92 -12.29 -27.15
N ALA A 412 18.61 -13.40 -27.81
CA ALA A 412 17.24 -13.88 -27.96
C ALA A 412 16.66 -14.26 -26.59
N GLY A 413 15.39 -13.91 -26.38
CA GLY A 413 14.64 -14.11 -25.16
C GLY A 413 13.59 -15.20 -25.31
N GLY A 414 12.44 -14.95 -24.70
CA GLY A 414 11.27 -15.82 -24.74
C GLY A 414 10.26 -15.37 -25.79
N GLN A 415 9.01 -15.82 -25.62
CA GLN A 415 7.94 -15.43 -26.52
C GLN A 415 7.49 -14.00 -26.21
N GLY A 416 7.67 -13.09 -27.17
CA GLY A 416 7.18 -11.72 -27.07
C GLY A 416 6.03 -11.48 -28.04
N THR A 417 4.86 -11.09 -27.54
CA THR A 417 3.70 -10.77 -28.38
C THR A 417 3.23 -9.34 -28.18
N LEU A 418 3.10 -8.58 -29.27
CA LEU A 418 2.50 -7.25 -29.28
C LEU A 418 1.29 -7.23 -30.20
N ASN A 419 0.12 -6.92 -29.65
CA ASN A 419 -1.12 -6.77 -30.39
C ASN A 419 -1.55 -5.30 -30.40
N ILE A 420 -1.61 -4.70 -31.58
CA ILE A 420 -2.03 -3.32 -31.79
C ILE A 420 -3.36 -3.35 -32.55
N GLN A 421 -4.43 -3.10 -31.82
CA GLN A 421 -5.82 -3.22 -32.25
C GLN A 421 -6.45 -1.84 -32.51
N PRO A 422 -7.70 -1.75 -33.01
CA PRO A 422 -8.31 -0.48 -33.40
C PRO A 422 -8.18 0.61 -32.34
N ALA A 423 -7.85 1.83 -32.79
CA ALA A 423 -7.58 3.00 -31.94
C ALA A 423 -6.43 2.85 -30.92
N GLY A 424 -5.72 1.71 -30.90
CA GLY A 424 -4.49 1.53 -30.13
C GLY A 424 -3.32 2.22 -30.83
N THR A 425 -2.42 2.83 -30.07
CA THR A 425 -1.19 3.45 -30.59
C THR A 425 0.03 2.97 -29.84
N VAL A 426 1.05 2.53 -30.56
CA VAL A 426 2.39 2.24 -30.01
C VAL A 426 3.39 3.12 -30.73
N SER A 427 4.21 3.85 -29.96
CA SER A 427 5.23 4.74 -30.51
C SER A 427 6.60 4.43 -29.88
N ALA A 428 7.57 4.03 -30.69
CA ALA A 428 8.95 3.75 -30.26
C ALA A 428 9.94 4.65 -31.00
N ALA A 429 10.42 5.71 -30.33
CA ALA A 429 11.20 6.76 -30.97
C ALA A 429 12.54 6.28 -31.55
N GLN A 430 13.19 5.29 -30.94
CA GLN A 430 14.46 4.71 -31.45
C GLN A 430 14.26 3.40 -32.23
N GLY A 431 13.01 3.01 -32.48
CA GLY A 431 12.66 1.90 -33.34
C GLY A 431 12.26 0.63 -32.61
N VAL A 432 11.95 -0.40 -33.38
CA VAL A 432 11.48 -1.72 -32.94
C VAL A 432 12.45 -2.79 -33.42
N VAL A 433 12.86 -3.69 -32.52
CA VAL A 433 13.67 -4.87 -32.87
C VAL A 433 12.89 -6.14 -32.57
N LEU A 434 12.81 -6.99 -33.59
CA LEU A 434 12.10 -8.26 -33.56
C LEU A 434 13.10 -9.41 -33.44
N PHE A 435 13.05 -10.13 -32.33
CA PHE A 435 13.85 -11.33 -32.10
C PHE A 435 13.15 -12.59 -32.64
N PRO A 436 13.83 -13.75 -32.71
CA PRO A 436 13.28 -14.99 -33.29
C PRO A 436 11.84 -15.32 -32.87
N ASP A 437 11.50 -15.24 -31.58
CA ASP A 437 10.18 -15.57 -31.01
C ASP A 437 9.26 -14.35 -30.84
N ALA A 438 9.51 -13.28 -31.59
CA ALA A 438 8.65 -12.10 -31.63
C ALA A 438 7.38 -12.35 -32.46
N HIS A 439 6.26 -11.82 -32.00
CA HIS A 439 5.00 -11.74 -32.75
C HIS A 439 4.40 -10.35 -32.60
N VAL A 440 4.57 -9.50 -33.61
CA VAL A 440 3.94 -8.18 -33.68
C VAL A 440 2.77 -8.23 -34.66
N ASN A 441 1.58 -7.95 -34.14
CA ASN A 441 0.32 -7.98 -34.87
C ASN A 441 -0.24 -6.56 -34.95
N LEU A 442 -0.15 -5.95 -36.13
CA LEU A 442 -0.80 -4.68 -36.44
C LEU A 442 -2.14 -4.95 -37.11
N GLN A 443 -3.22 -4.76 -36.33
CA GLN A 443 -4.60 -5.15 -36.64
C GLN A 443 -5.57 -4.01 -36.36
N GLY A 444 -5.33 -2.84 -36.95
CA GLY A 444 -6.29 -1.72 -36.98
C GLY A 444 -5.86 -0.49 -36.18
N GLY A 445 -4.85 -0.59 -35.32
CA GLY A 445 -4.26 0.56 -34.62
C GLY A 445 -3.13 1.22 -35.39
N THR A 446 -2.27 1.95 -34.67
CA THR A 446 -1.10 2.66 -35.21
C THR A 446 0.18 2.14 -34.57
N LEU A 447 1.17 1.78 -35.38
CA LEU A 447 2.55 1.60 -34.95
C LEU A 447 3.40 2.72 -35.53
N ASP A 448 4.08 3.47 -34.67
CA ASP A 448 5.04 4.51 -35.05
C ASP A 448 6.44 4.13 -34.56
N ALA A 449 7.39 4.09 -35.48
CA ALA A 449 8.77 3.70 -35.20
C ALA A 449 9.75 4.38 -36.16
N SER A 450 10.89 4.86 -35.67
CA SER A 450 11.93 5.37 -36.56
C SER A 450 12.50 4.27 -37.48
N ALA A 451 12.63 3.06 -36.95
CA ALA A 451 13.00 1.87 -37.72
C ALA A 451 12.34 0.61 -37.18
N ILE A 452 12.18 -0.41 -38.02
CA ILE A 452 11.83 -1.78 -37.64
C ILE A 452 12.89 -2.72 -38.21
N SER A 453 13.48 -3.57 -37.38
CA SER A 453 14.55 -4.49 -37.78
C SER A 453 14.41 -5.87 -37.18
N TYR A 454 14.82 -6.88 -37.94
CA TYR A 454 14.94 -8.26 -37.45
C TYR A 454 16.32 -8.48 -36.82
N HIS A 455 16.35 -9.03 -35.62
CA HIS A 455 17.59 -9.39 -34.95
C HIS A 455 18.38 -10.40 -35.79
N GLN A 456 19.65 -10.10 -36.09
CA GLN A 456 20.52 -10.88 -36.99
C GLN A 456 19.94 -11.12 -38.40
N GLY A 457 18.96 -10.32 -38.83
CA GLY A 457 18.32 -10.47 -40.14
C GLY A 457 17.46 -11.74 -40.31
N ILE A 458 17.13 -12.44 -39.22
CA ILE A 458 16.33 -13.67 -39.26
C ILE A 458 14.86 -13.29 -39.40
N GLN A 459 14.31 -13.45 -40.60
CA GLN A 459 12.92 -13.13 -40.92
C GLN A 459 12.01 -14.36 -40.76
N GLY A 460 11.12 -14.33 -39.76
CA GLY A 460 10.04 -15.30 -39.55
C GLY A 460 8.65 -14.66 -39.60
N SER A 461 7.61 -15.33 -39.07
CA SER A 461 6.23 -14.79 -38.93
C SER A 461 6.08 -13.73 -37.82
N GLN A 462 7.03 -12.81 -37.75
CA GLN A 462 7.26 -11.92 -36.61
C GLN A 462 6.56 -10.56 -36.73
N PHE A 463 6.19 -10.15 -37.94
CA PHE A 463 5.47 -8.91 -38.18
C PHE A 463 4.28 -9.18 -39.10
N GLN A 464 3.08 -9.24 -38.53
CA GLN A 464 1.83 -9.44 -39.24
C GLN A 464 1.10 -8.11 -39.34
N TRP A 465 0.96 -7.62 -40.57
CA TRP A 465 0.24 -6.39 -40.83
C TRP A 465 -1.02 -6.67 -41.64
N THR A 466 -2.14 -6.70 -40.93
CA THR A 466 -3.45 -7.07 -41.48
C THR A 466 -4.36 -5.87 -41.67
N SER A 467 -4.21 -4.82 -40.87
CA SER A 467 -4.93 -3.54 -40.99
C SER A 467 -4.28 -2.49 -40.09
N GLY A 468 -4.75 -1.24 -40.13
CA GLY A 468 -4.20 -0.14 -39.33
C GLY A 468 -3.03 0.56 -40.02
N THR A 469 -2.43 1.52 -39.33
CA THR A 469 -1.43 2.44 -39.88
C THR A 469 -0.03 2.11 -39.39
N LEU A 470 0.92 2.01 -40.31
CA LEU A 470 2.34 1.87 -40.01
C LEU A 470 3.06 3.18 -40.37
N HIS A 471 3.50 3.92 -39.36
CA HIS A 471 4.45 5.01 -39.51
C HIS A 471 5.87 4.46 -39.29
N VAL A 472 6.67 4.44 -40.36
CA VAL A 472 8.04 3.95 -40.24
C VAL A 472 9.03 4.69 -41.12
N GLY A 473 10.19 5.04 -40.56
CA GLY A 473 11.31 5.61 -41.31
C GLY A 473 12.05 4.55 -42.13
N THR A 474 12.50 3.47 -41.49
CA THR A 474 13.16 2.34 -42.18
C THR A 474 12.58 1.00 -41.76
N PHE A 475 12.21 0.15 -42.73
CA PHE A 475 11.86 -1.25 -42.49
C PHE A 475 12.97 -2.16 -43.04
N ASN A 476 13.73 -2.80 -42.15
CA ASN A 476 14.84 -3.67 -42.51
C ASN A 476 14.37 -5.11 -42.75
N GLY A 477 13.64 -5.32 -43.84
CA GLY A 477 13.28 -6.64 -44.33
C GLY A 477 12.12 -6.63 -45.31
N ASN A 478 11.56 -7.82 -45.57
CA ASN A 478 10.39 -7.94 -46.42
C ASN A 478 9.15 -7.46 -45.68
N LEU A 479 8.39 -6.55 -46.30
CA LEU A 479 7.18 -5.98 -45.74
C LEU A 479 5.97 -6.36 -46.59
N VAL A 480 4.99 -7.03 -45.95
CA VAL A 480 3.72 -7.40 -46.59
C VAL A 480 2.61 -6.55 -45.99
N ASN A 481 1.96 -5.73 -46.82
CA ASN A 481 0.76 -4.98 -46.45
C ASN A 481 -0.48 -5.74 -46.90
N SER A 482 -1.19 -6.39 -45.97
CA SER A 482 -2.39 -7.16 -46.31
C SER A 482 -3.62 -6.26 -46.50
N SER A 483 -3.87 -5.35 -45.56
CA SER A 483 -4.98 -4.39 -45.65
C SER A 483 -4.83 -3.13 -44.79
N GLY A 484 -3.60 -2.68 -44.50
CA GLY A 484 -3.33 -1.46 -43.74
C GLY A 484 -2.85 -0.29 -44.58
N THR A 485 -2.51 0.81 -43.91
CA THR A 485 -2.00 2.05 -44.52
C THR A 485 -0.51 2.24 -44.21
N LEU A 486 0.36 2.21 -45.22
CA LEU A 486 1.75 2.64 -45.06
C LEU A 486 1.76 4.16 -45.08
N ALA A 487 2.13 4.79 -43.98
CA ALA A 487 2.19 6.24 -43.86
C ALA A 487 3.64 6.65 -43.59
N PRO A 488 4.35 7.21 -44.58
CA PRO A 488 5.77 7.47 -44.45
C PRO A 488 6.13 8.48 -43.36
N GLY A 489 6.76 8.00 -42.28
CA GLY A 489 7.40 8.79 -41.22
C GLY A 489 6.56 9.91 -40.59
N HIS A 490 7.24 10.90 -40.00
CA HIS A 490 6.63 12.14 -39.50
C HIS A 490 6.70 13.19 -40.63
N SER A 491 5.54 13.57 -41.17
CA SER A 491 5.31 14.52 -42.26
C SER A 491 6.33 15.69 -42.39
N ALA A 492 6.95 15.95 -43.55
CA ALA A 492 7.04 15.11 -44.75
C ALA A 492 8.04 13.97 -44.54
N GLY A 493 7.51 12.77 -44.29
CA GLY A 493 8.34 11.62 -43.96
C GLY A 493 8.73 10.79 -45.18
N ASN A 494 9.85 10.10 -45.05
CA ASN A 494 10.30 9.09 -45.99
C ASN A 494 10.21 7.71 -45.33
N THR A 495 9.87 6.69 -46.12
CA THR A 495 10.03 5.28 -45.72
C THR A 495 11.03 4.60 -46.64
N THR A 496 12.03 3.94 -46.06
CA THR A 496 12.96 3.06 -46.77
C THR A 496 12.66 1.61 -46.42
N ILE A 497 12.46 0.75 -47.41
CA ILE A 497 12.26 -0.70 -47.22
C ILE A 497 13.50 -1.41 -47.76
N ASN A 498 14.31 -1.98 -46.87
CA ASN A 498 15.50 -2.75 -47.23
C ASN A 498 15.12 -4.23 -47.44
N GLY A 499 14.27 -4.45 -48.44
CA GLY A 499 13.70 -5.75 -48.79
C GLY A 499 12.59 -5.61 -49.85
N ASN A 500 11.78 -6.64 -50.03
CA ASN A 500 10.63 -6.59 -50.92
C ASN A 500 9.43 -5.97 -50.19
N TYR A 501 8.79 -4.99 -50.84
CA TYR A 501 7.47 -4.51 -50.44
C TYR A 501 6.39 -5.20 -51.28
N THR A 502 5.47 -5.90 -50.62
CA THR A 502 4.29 -6.52 -51.27
C THR A 502 3.03 -5.84 -50.78
N GLN A 503 2.36 -5.06 -51.64
CA GLN A 503 1.05 -4.48 -51.37
C GLN A 503 -0.05 -5.38 -51.92
N GLN A 504 -0.92 -5.87 -51.03
CA GLN A 504 -2.10 -6.65 -51.42
C GLN A 504 -3.29 -5.74 -51.73
N SER A 505 -4.38 -6.30 -52.27
CA SER A 505 -5.54 -5.54 -52.77
C SER A 505 -6.23 -4.67 -51.73
N GLY A 506 -6.09 -4.98 -50.43
CA GLY A 506 -6.64 -4.19 -49.34
C GLY A 506 -5.69 -3.11 -48.80
N GLY A 507 -4.41 -3.12 -49.20
CA GLY A 507 -3.40 -2.22 -48.66
C GLY A 507 -3.46 -0.83 -49.30
N ALA A 508 -3.22 0.20 -48.49
CA ALA A 508 -3.06 1.60 -48.92
C ALA A 508 -1.61 2.09 -48.68
N LEU A 509 -1.20 3.06 -49.49
CA LEU A 509 0.03 3.84 -49.32
C LEU A 509 -0.37 5.31 -49.28
N GLU A 510 -0.04 6.00 -48.20
CA GLU A 510 -0.12 7.45 -48.12
C GLU A 510 1.12 8.08 -48.76
N ILE A 511 0.89 9.12 -49.56
CA ILE A 511 1.94 9.88 -50.21
C ILE A 511 1.72 11.33 -49.81
N GLU A 512 2.70 11.90 -49.11
CA GLU A 512 2.71 13.31 -48.82
C GLU A 512 3.28 14.09 -50.00
N ILE A 513 2.50 15.04 -50.51
CA ILE A 513 2.89 15.90 -51.63
C ILE A 513 3.20 17.28 -51.07
N GLY A 514 4.49 17.60 -50.94
CA GLY A 514 4.94 18.95 -50.59
C GLY A 514 4.74 19.93 -51.75
N GLY A 515 4.18 21.10 -51.46
CA GLY A 515 4.11 22.26 -52.36
C GLY A 515 4.32 23.56 -51.56
N PRO A 516 4.72 24.67 -52.20
CA PRO A 516 4.77 25.95 -51.50
C PRO A 516 3.39 26.28 -50.92
N LEU A 517 3.34 26.78 -49.67
CA LEU A 517 2.11 27.30 -49.06
C LEU A 517 1.48 28.30 -50.03
N ALA A 518 0.20 28.11 -50.35
CA ALA A 518 -0.56 28.93 -51.29
C ALA A 518 -0.78 30.36 -50.77
#